data_AF-A0NBC3-F1
#
_entry.id   AF-A0NBC3-F1
#
_cell.length_a   1.000
_cell.length_b   1.000
_cell.length_c   1.000
_cell.angle_alpha   90.00
_cell.angle_beta   90.00
_cell.angle_gamma   90.00
#
_symmetry.space_group_name_H-M   'P 1'
#
loop_
_entity.id
_entity.type
_entity.pdbx_description
1 polymer ?
#
loop_
_entity_poly.entity_id
_entity_poly.type
_entity_poly.pdbx_seq_one_letter_code
_entity_poly.pdbx_strand_id
1 'polypeptide(L)'
;MDYELRNIKDFLQLYNKITDMCFNSCVDNLFGRDLTREEVSCADNCVLKFTNVNQRLLKVYVGVQSDINQRRLAEVETQQAKMVAEAQQQQQQQDQQAAAAAAAAAAVPATPEVATASNSAEPSVA
;
A
#
# COMPACT_ATOMS: atom_id res chain seq x y z
N MET A 1 -10.38 14.56 12.86
CA MET A 1 -9.82 15.88 12.57
C MET A 1 -10.49 16.37 11.31
N ASP A 2 -11.39 17.32 11.46
CA ASP A 2 -12.19 17.87 10.37
C ASP A 2 -11.26 18.43 9.27
N TYR A 3 -11.55 18.08 8.02
CA TYR A 3 -10.74 18.47 6.85
C TYR A 3 -10.50 19.98 6.80
N GLU A 4 -11.48 20.77 7.22
CA GLU A 4 -11.41 22.22 7.30
C GLU A 4 -10.34 22.68 8.31
N LEU A 5 -10.28 22.06 9.50
CA LEU A 5 -9.26 22.37 10.51
C LEU A 5 -7.85 22.04 10.03
N ARG A 6 -7.70 20.97 9.23
CA ARG A 6 -6.41 20.64 8.61
C ARG A 6 -5.98 21.71 7.61
N ASN A 7 -6.88 22.14 6.73
CA ASN A 7 -6.57 23.21 5.76
C ASN A 7 -6.17 24.52 6.44
N ILE A 8 -6.89 24.92 7.49
CA ILE A 8 -6.54 26.13 8.25
C ILE A 8 -5.17 25.98 8.90
N LYS A 9 -4.89 24.83 9.53
CA LYS A 9 -3.58 24.56 10.13
C LYS A 9 -2.47 24.66 9.09
N ASP A 10 -2.66 24.05 7.92
CA ASP A 10 -1.66 24.01 6.86
C ASP A 10 -1.44 25.43 6.28
N PHE A 11 -2.50 26.22 6.13
CA PHE A 11 -2.40 27.62 5.73
C PHE A 11 -1.62 28.46 6.74
N LEU A 12 -1.91 28.32 8.04
CA LEU A 12 -1.20 29.08 9.08
C LEU A 12 0.27 28.68 9.17
N GLN A 13 0.59 27.39 9.02
CA GLN A 13 1.97 26.93 8.96
C GLN A 13 2.71 27.52 7.75
N LEU A 14 2.05 27.58 6.59
CA LEU A 14 2.59 28.20 5.39
C LEU A 14 2.84 29.70 5.59
N TYR A 15 1.86 30.42 6.14
CA TYR A 15 1.95 31.85 6.43
C TYR A 15 3.16 32.17 7.33
N ASN A 16 3.30 31.43 8.44
CA ASN A 16 4.41 31.63 9.38
C ASN A 16 5.76 31.38 8.70
N LYS A 17 5.85 30.34 7.87
CA LYS A 17 7.08 30.01 7.14
C LYS A 17 7.46 31.08 6.12
N ILE A 18 6.49 31.59 5.35
CA ILE A 18 6.74 32.66 4.37
C ILE A 18 7.17 33.94 5.09
N THR A 19 6.47 34.30 6.17
CA THR A 19 6.76 35.52 6.93
C THR A 19 8.18 35.49 7.48
N ASP A 20 8.59 34.39 8.13
CA ASP A 20 9.94 34.23 8.66
C ASP A 20 11.01 34.26 7.55
N MET A 21 10.79 33.52 6.46
CA MET A 21 11.74 33.48 5.34
C MET A 21 11.92 34.86 4.69
N CYS A 22 10.82 35.57 4.42
CA CYS A 22 10.89 36.87 3.77
C CYS A 22 11.45 37.95 4.70
N PHE A 23 11.13 37.91 6.00
CA PHE A 23 11.74 38.80 6.98
C PHE A 23 13.26 38.64 7.00
N ASN A 24 13.76 37.41 7.17
CA ASN A 24 15.20 37.14 7.22
C ASN A 24 15.95 37.45 5.90
N SER A 25 15.25 37.47 4.77
CA SER A 25 15.86 37.71 3.45
C SER A 25 15.79 39.17 3.02
N CYS A 26 14.79 39.92 3.47
CA CYS A 26 14.46 41.24 2.95
C CYS A 26 14.61 42.38 3.96
N VAL A 27 14.49 42.13 5.26
CA VAL A 27 14.63 43.19 6.27
C VAL A 27 16.07 43.23 6.75
N ASP A 28 16.81 44.24 6.28
CA ASP A 28 18.23 44.43 6.59
C ASP A 28 18.49 45.72 7.38
N ASN A 29 17.53 46.64 7.41
CA ASN A 29 17.64 47.91 8.11
C ASN A 29 16.75 47.94 9.37
N LEU A 30 17.40 47.91 10.54
CA LEU A 30 16.74 47.94 11.85
C LEU A 30 16.90 49.30 12.56
N PHE A 31 17.32 50.35 11.86
CA PHE A 31 17.50 51.69 12.43
C PHE A 31 16.19 52.48 12.56
N GLY A 32 15.10 52.00 11.94
CA GLY A 32 13.78 52.61 11.97
C GLY A 32 12.68 51.57 12.27
N ARG A 33 11.50 52.06 12.67
CA ARG A 33 10.33 51.20 12.93
C ARG A 33 9.59 50.83 11.63
N ASP A 34 9.67 51.69 10.62
CA ASP A 34 8.97 51.51 9.36
C ASP A 34 9.90 50.89 8.32
N LEU A 35 9.35 50.01 7.46
CA LEU A 35 10.11 49.43 6.35
C LEU A 35 10.39 50.49 5.28
N THR A 36 11.59 50.41 4.71
CA THR A 36 11.99 51.18 3.53
C THR A 36 11.25 50.70 2.27
N ARG A 37 11.26 51.50 1.20
CA ARG A 37 10.58 51.12 -0.05
C ARG A 37 11.21 49.88 -0.69
N GLU A 38 12.51 49.73 -0.52
CA GLU A 38 13.31 48.62 -0.99
C GLU A 38 12.93 47.31 -0.27
N GLU A 39 12.79 47.35 1.05
CA GLU A 39 12.37 46.20 1.88
C GLU A 39 10.93 45.78 1.56
N VAL A 40 10.02 46.75 1.38
CA VAL A 40 8.63 46.47 0.95
C VAL A 40 8.61 45.78 -0.41
N SER A 41 9.34 46.32 -1.39
CA SER A 41 9.41 45.71 -2.73
C SER A 41 10.08 44.32 -2.68
N CYS A 42 11.09 44.13 -1.84
CA CYS A 42 11.72 42.82 -1.64
C CYS A 42 10.71 41.82 -1.07
N ALA A 43 9.93 42.19 -0.06
CA ALA A 43 8.94 41.32 0.57
C ALA A 43 7.86 40.88 -0.43
N ASP A 44 7.33 41.80 -1.25
CA ASP A 44 6.35 41.47 -2.31
C ASP A 44 6.93 40.46 -3.31
N ASN A 45 8.16 40.72 -3.78
CA ASN A 45 8.85 39.82 -4.70
C ASN A 45 9.17 38.46 -4.05
N CYS A 46 9.50 38.43 -2.76
CA CYS A 46 9.77 37.22 -2.01
C CYS A 46 8.55 36.30 -1.96
N VAL A 47 7.38 36.85 -1.63
CA VAL A 47 6.12 36.09 -1.59
C VAL A 47 5.73 35.59 -2.98
N LEU A 48 5.87 36.41 -4.03
CA LEU A 48 5.61 36.01 -5.41
C LEU A 48 6.54 34.88 -5.85
N LYS A 49 7.84 34.99 -5.59
CA LYS A 49 8.83 33.95 -5.88
C LYS A 49 8.48 32.65 -5.16
N PHE A 50 8.20 32.72 -3.86
CA PHE A 50 7.83 31.54 -3.08
C PHE A 50 6.59 30.85 -3.66
N THR A 51 5.54 31.62 -3.96
CA THR A 51 4.29 31.07 -4.50
C THR A 51 4.52 30.38 -5.85
N ASN A 52 5.26 31.03 -6.76
CA ASN A 52 5.57 30.46 -8.07
C ASN A 52 6.41 29.19 -7.97
N VAL A 53 7.43 29.19 -7.10
CA VAL A 53 8.27 28.02 -6.85
C VAL A 53 7.46 26.89 -6.23
N ASN A 54 6.63 27.18 -5.23
CA ASN A 54 5.79 26.17 -4.59
C ASN A 54 4.81 25.53 -5.58
N GLN A 55 4.13 26.33 -6.41
CA GLN A 55 3.27 25.80 -7.47
C GLN A 55 4.04 24.94 -8.48
N ARG A 56 5.24 25.35 -8.90
CA ARG A 56 6.07 24.55 -9.81
C ARG A 56 6.52 23.24 -9.15
N LEU A 57 6.91 23.28 -7.89
CA LEU A 57 7.32 22.11 -7.12
C LEU A 57 6.16 21.12 -6.99
N LEU A 58 4.96 21.60 -6.67
CA LEU A 58 3.76 20.77 -6.60
C LEU A 58 3.45 20.09 -7.92
N LYS A 59 3.57 20.79 -9.06
CA LYS A 59 3.38 20.19 -10.39
C LYS A 59 4.35 19.04 -10.65
N VAL A 60 5.64 19.25 -10.35
CA VAL A 60 6.67 18.20 -10.52
C VAL A 60 6.41 17.04 -9.56
N TYR A 61 6.11 17.33 -8.29
CA TYR A 61 5.83 16.33 -7.29
C TYR A 61 4.66 15.43 -7.68
N VAL A 62 3.55 16.01 -8.13
CA VAL A 62 2.37 15.26 -8.58
C VAL A 62 2.71 14.35 -9.77
N GLY A 63 3.47 14.85 -10.75
CA GLY A 63 3.92 14.04 -11.88
C GLY A 63 4.81 12.86 -11.48
N VAL A 64 5.82 13.11 -10.64
CA VAL A 64 6.70 12.04 -10.15
C VAL A 64 5.93 11.04 -9.28
N GLN A 65 5.00 11.52 -8.44
CA GLN A 65 4.18 10.66 -7.60
C GLN A 65 3.26 9.76 -8.42
N SER A 66 2.67 10.26 -9.52
CA SER A 66 1.86 9.42 -10.42
C SER A 66 2.70 8.32 -11.06
N ASP A 67 3.91 8.64 -11.52
CA ASP A 67 4.81 7.66 -12.15
C ASP A 67 5.23 6.57 -11.17
N ILE A 68 5.54 6.94 -9.93
CA ILE A 68 5.87 6.00 -8.85
C ILE A 68 4.66 5.12 -8.53
N ASN A 69 3.47 5.70 -8.41
CA ASN A 69 2.25 4.95 -8.10
C ASN A 69 1.91 3.96 -9.22
N GLN A 70 2.07 4.35 -10.48
CA GLN A 70 1.87 3.47 -11.64
C GLN A 70 2.84 2.28 -11.62
N ARG A 71 4.13 2.52 -11.35
CA ARG A 71 5.13 1.45 -11.23
C ARG A 71 4.78 0.47 -10.12
N ARG A 72 4.40 0.98 -8.94
CA ARG A 72 3.97 0.13 -7.82
C ARG A 72 2.73 -0.71 -8.17
N LEU A 73 1.74 -0.15 -8.88
CA LEU A 73 0.56 -0.89 -9.31
C LEU A 73 0.93 -2.04 -10.25
N ALA A 74 1.77 -1.79 -11.26
CA ALA A 74 2.23 -2.82 -12.18
C ALA A 74 3.05 -3.93 -11.48
N GLU A 75 3.89 -3.57 -10.52
CA GLU A 75 4.63 -4.55 -9.70
C GLU A 75 3.68 -5.43 -8.87
N VAL A 76 2.64 -4.84 -8.27
CA VAL A 76 1.63 -5.61 -7.52
C VAL A 76 0.83 -6.52 -8.43
N GLU A 77 0.41 -6.05 -9.61
CA GLU A 77 -0.33 -6.87 -10.59
C GLU A 77 0.50 -8.07 -11.06
N THR A 78 1.77 -7.86 -11.40
CA THR A 78 2.66 -8.96 -11.82
C THR A 78 2.95 -9.95 -10.69
N GLN A 79 3.06 -9.49 -9.45
CA GLN A 79 3.18 -10.37 -8.28
C GLN A 79 1.90 -11.16 -8.02
N GLN A 80 0.72 -10.52 -8.14
CA GLN A 80 -0.57 -11.19 -8.02
C GLN A 80 -0.76 -12.27 -9.09
N ALA A 81 -0.41 -11.97 -10.34
CA ALA A 81 -0.51 -12.95 -11.43
C ALA A 81 0.37 -14.18 -11.18
N LYS A 82 1.60 -13.99 -10.68
CA LYS A 82 2.50 -15.09 -10.31
C LYS A 82 1.93 -15.93 -9.16
N MET A 83 1.44 -15.29 -8.09
CA MET A 83 0.84 -15.99 -6.95
C MET A 83 -0.39 -16.81 -7.36
N VAL A 84 -1.25 -16.30 -8.24
CA VAL A 84 -2.42 -17.04 -8.74
C VAL A 84 -1.99 -18.22 -9.63
N ALA A 85 -0.98 -18.05 -10.49
CA ALA A 85 -0.47 -19.13 -11.33
C ALA A 85 0.17 -20.26 -10.49
N GLU A 86 0.97 -19.90 -9.48
CA GLU A 86 1.57 -20.87 -8.55
C GLU A 86 0.51 -21.60 -7.72
N ALA A 87 -0.53 -20.90 -7.25
CA ALA A 87 -1.65 -21.51 -6.54
C ALA A 87 -2.43 -22.49 -7.42
N GLN A 88 -2.70 -22.14 -8.69
CA GLN A 88 -3.37 -23.03 -9.64
C GLN A 88 -2.53 -24.30 -9.93
N GLN A 89 -1.21 -24.17 -10.03
CA GLN A 89 -0.32 -25.33 -10.24
C GLN A 89 -0.33 -26.27 -9.02
N GLN A 90 -0.27 -25.74 -7.79
CA GLN A 90 -0.35 -26.55 -6.58
C GLN A 90 -1.68 -27.28 -6.47
N GLN A 91 -2.78 -26.61 -6.85
CA GLN A 91 -4.11 -27.19 -6.81
C GLN A 91 -4.27 -28.32 -7.84
N GLN A 92 -3.76 -28.15 -9.06
CA GLN A 92 -3.74 -29.22 -10.07
C GLN A 92 -2.89 -30.42 -9.65
N GLN A 93 -1.75 -30.21 -8.97
CA GLN A 93 -0.93 -31.30 -8.45
C GLN A 93 -1.64 -32.06 -7.31
N GLN A 94 -2.34 -31.34 -6.43
CA GLN A 94 -3.16 -31.95 -5.38
C GLN A 94 -4.32 -32.76 -5.97
N ASP A 95 -5.02 -32.23 -6.99
CA ASP A 95 -6.11 -32.92 -7.65
C ASP A 95 -5.63 -34.18 -8.40
N GLN A 96 -4.48 -34.12 -9.07
CA GLN A 96 -3.87 -35.29 -9.72
C GLN A 96 -3.42 -36.35 -8.71
N GLN A 97 -2.84 -35.93 -7.57
CA GLN A 97 -2.46 -36.85 -6.50
C GLN A 97 -3.67 -37.47 -5.81
N ALA A 98 -4.75 -36.71 -5.60
CA ALA A 98 -6.02 -37.22 -5.06
C ALA A 98 -6.69 -38.20 -6.04
N ALA A 99 -6.69 -37.91 -7.34
CA ALA A 99 -7.19 -38.81 -8.38
C ALA A 99 -6.35 -40.09 -8.49
N ALA A 100 -5.02 -39.99 -8.41
CA ALA A 100 -4.12 -41.14 -8.39
C ALA A 100 -4.29 -41.99 -7.12
N ALA A 101 -4.49 -41.37 -5.96
CA ALA A 101 -4.77 -42.07 -4.70
C ALA A 101 -6.15 -42.77 -4.73
N ALA A 102 -7.17 -42.13 -5.31
CA ALA A 102 -8.49 -42.73 -5.50
C ALA A 102 -8.47 -43.91 -6.50
N ALA A 103 -7.69 -43.79 -7.58
CA ALA A 103 -7.49 -44.88 -8.54
C ALA A 103 -6.70 -46.06 -7.94
N ALA A 104 -5.71 -45.79 -7.08
CA ALA A 104 -4.97 -46.82 -6.34
C ALA A 104 -5.84 -47.52 -5.28
N ALA A 105 -6.75 -46.80 -4.63
CA ALA A 105 -7.73 -47.39 -3.71
C ALA A 105 -8.78 -48.27 -4.45
N ALA A 106 -9.12 -47.93 -5.69
CA ALA A 106 -10.01 -48.72 -6.54
C ALA A 106 -9.34 -49.96 -7.18
N ALA A 107 -8.01 -49.99 -7.23
CA ALA A 107 -7.22 -51.11 -7.78
C ALA A 107 -6.85 -52.18 -6.73
N VAL A 108 -7.34 -52.06 -5.48
CA VAL A 108 -7.27 -53.18 -4.52
C VAL A 108 -8.16 -54.30 -5.06
N PRO A 109 -7.63 -55.49 -5.40
CA PRO A 109 -8.45 -56.57 -5.92
C PRO A 109 -9.41 -57.02 -4.81
N ALA A 110 -10.71 -56.94 -5.10
CA ALA A 110 -11.74 -57.60 -4.31
C ALA A 110 -11.48 -59.12 -4.36
N THR A 111 -10.99 -59.69 -3.27
CA THR A 111 -11.03 -61.14 -3.07
C THR A 111 -12.47 -61.58 -2.78
N PRO A 112 -12.95 -62.68 -3.35
CA PRO A 112 -14.33 -63.11 -3.20
C PRO A 112 -14.58 -63.69 -1.79
N GLU A 113 -15.79 -63.44 -1.31
CA GLU A 113 -16.40 -64.05 -0.14
C GLU A 113 -16.38 -65.59 -0.25
N VAL A 114 -15.85 -66.28 0.77
CA VAL A 114 -16.21 -67.67 1.08
C VAL A 114 -16.67 -67.74 2.53
N ALA A 115 -17.96 -67.97 2.70
CA ALA A 115 -18.59 -68.32 3.95
C ALA A 115 -18.28 -69.78 4.33
N THR A 116 -17.88 -70.02 5.59
CA THR A 116 -18.19 -71.18 6.48
C THR A 116 -17.23 -71.13 7.68
N ALA A 117 -17.56 -71.42 8.93
CA ALA A 117 -18.78 -71.88 9.57
C ALA A 117 -18.73 -71.49 11.07
N SER A 118 -19.93 -71.39 11.63
CA SER A 118 -20.31 -71.48 13.04
C SER A 118 -19.32 -72.17 13.99
N ASN A 119 -19.09 -71.57 15.15
CA ASN A 119 -19.21 -72.29 16.42
C ASN A 119 -19.55 -71.33 17.56
N SER A 120 -20.81 -71.40 17.96
CA SER A 120 -21.33 -70.91 19.22
C SER A 120 -20.70 -71.69 20.38
N ALA A 121 -20.18 -70.97 21.37
CA ALA A 121 -20.12 -71.42 22.77
C ALA A 121 -19.77 -70.23 23.68
N GLU A 122 -20.76 -69.39 23.95
CA GLU A 122 -20.90 -68.80 25.29
C GLU A 122 -21.45 -69.91 26.24
N PRO A 123 -21.38 -69.80 27.59
CA PRO A 123 -21.77 -68.58 28.31
C PRO A 123 -21.04 -68.25 29.62
N SER A 124 -21.39 -67.08 30.17
CA SER A 124 -21.80 -66.87 31.57
C SER A 124 -20.92 -65.96 32.45
N VAL A 125 -21.38 -64.72 32.57
CA VAL A 125 -21.67 -63.94 33.80
C VAL A 125 -21.08 -64.45 35.13
N ALA A 126 -20.20 -63.64 35.72
CA ALA A 126 -20.25 -63.18 37.13
C ALA A 126 -19.26 -62.02 37.33
#